data_AF-X0SXM5-F1
#
_entry.id   AF-X0SXM5-F1
#
_cell.length_a   1.000
_cell.length_b   1.000
_cell.length_c   1.000
_cell.angle_alpha   90.00
_cell.angle_beta   90.00
_cell.angle_gamma   90.00
#
_symmetry.space_group_name_H-M   'P 1'
#
loop_
_entity.id
_entity.type
_entity.pdbx_description
1 polymer ?
#
loop_
_entity_poly.entity_id
_entity_poly.type
_entity_poly.pdbx_seq_one_letter_code
_entity_poly.pdbx_strand_id
1 'polypeptide(L)'
;MPTDIKEWDQVRSTVDVVLDRYGRIDALINNAGVAIRKAIMETDDEEWDLVLQTNLKGYFLCCKAVLPSMIEANRGLIVNVSSILGLSGTAEMGAYCSSKFGVIGLTQSLAAELEQTGIKVCAVCPGPTYTDLHRQMVGEDEAKAAMSPERVAQAIVTIITGEIKLPSGEALVVDDQLDYHKDRQFESKTKLPIWSRLAAALSSRKNVKD
;
A
#
# COMPACT_ATOMS: atom_id res chain seq x y z
N MET A 1 -3.77 -20.17 7.06
CA MET A 1 -3.60 -21.09 5.91
C MET A 1 -2.31 -20.66 5.24
N PRO A 2 -1.36 -21.57 4.99
CA PRO A 2 -0.19 -21.24 4.19
C PRO A 2 -0.63 -20.83 2.78
N THR A 3 -0.22 -19.63 2.34
CA THR A 3 -0.60 -19.06 1.04
C THR A 3 0.58 -18.28 0.49
N ASP A 4 1.08 -18.67 -0.67
CA ASP A 4 2.01 -17.83 -1.43
C ASP A 4 1.22 -16.84 -2.30
N ILE A 5 1.32 -15.55 -1.98
CA ILE A 5 0.57 -14.51 -2.70
C ILE A 5 1.07 -14.28 -4.13
N LYS A 6 2.23 -14.83 -4.51
CA LYS A 6 2.72 -14.80 -5.89
C LYS A 6 1.94 -15.78 -6.80
N GLU A 7 1.26 -16.76 -6.20
CA GLU A 7 0.59 -17.86 -6.89
C GLU A 7 -0.93 -17.67 -6.92
N TRP A 8 -1.48 -17.44 -8.13
CA TRP A 8 -2.90 -17.15 -8.31
C TRP A 8 -3.83 -18.22 -7.72
N ASP A 9 -3.55 -19.50 -7.96
CA ASP A 9 -4.41 -20.58 -7.49
C ASP A 9 -4.41 -20.71 -5.96
N GLN A 10 -3.29 -20.41 -5.31
CA GLN A 10 -3.23 -20.40 -3.84
C GLN A 10 -4.02 -19.22 -3.25
N VAL A 11 -3.88 -18.03 -3.85
CA VAL A 11 -4.64 -16.84 -3.45
C VAL A 11 -6.14 -17.09 -3.60
N ARG A 12 -6.57 -17.55 -4.77
CA ARG A 12 -7.97 -17.86 -5.07
C ARG A 12 -8.52 -18.91 -4.10
N SER A 13 -7.82 -20.02 -3.93
CA SER A 13 -8.25 -21.08 -2.99
C SER A 13 -8.37 -20.56 -1.55
N THR A 14 -7.49 -19.65 -1.13
CA THR A 14 -7.57 -19.04 0.20
C THR A 14 -8.81 -18.16 0.35
N VAL A 15 -9.11 -17.34 -0.66
CA VAL A 15 -10.32 -16.49 -0.69
C VAL A 15 -11.58 -17.35 -0.68
N ASP A 16 -11.63 -18.40 -1.49
CA ASP A 16 -12.76 -19.33 -1.54
C ASP A 16 -13.03 -19.96 -0.16
N VAL A 17 -12.00 -20.43 0.54
CA VAL A 17 -12.16 -21.00 1.90
C VAL A 17 -12.66 -19.97 2.91
N VAL A 18 -12.22 -18.71 2.81
CA VAL A 18 -12.70 -17.64 3.70
C VAL A 18 -14.17 -17.34 3.41
N LEU A 19 -14.57 -17.27 2.14
CA LEU A 19 -15.96 -17.05 1.74
C LEU A 19 -16.84 -18.23 2.15
N ASP A 20 -16.42 -19.48 1.95
CA ASP A 20 -17.16 -20.66 2.37
C ASP A 20 -17.39 -20.70 3.88
N ARG A 21 -16.38 -20.26 4.66
CA ARG A 21 -16.43 -20.30 6.12
C ARG A 21 -17.22 -19.14 6.74
N TYR A 22 -17.07 -17.94 6.20
CA TYR A 22 -17.58 -16.72 6.82
C TYR A 22 -18.69 -16.02 6.01
N GLY A 23 -18.92 -16.44 4.77
CA GLY A 23 -19.94 -15.90 3.85
C GLY A 23 -19.62 -14.52 3.27
N ARG A 24 -18.56 -13.87 3.73
CA ARG A 24 -18.19 -12.49 3.34
C ARG A 24 -16.72 -12.19 3.62
N ILE A 25 -16.18 -11.20 2.91
CA ILE A 25 -14.90 -10.57 3.21
C ILE A 25 -15.14 -9.07 3.33
N ASP A 26 -14.91 -8.54 4.53
CA ASP A 26 -15.13 -7.12 4.82
C ASP A 26 -13.93 -6.24 4.52
N ALA A 27 -12.73 -6.78 4.75
CA ALA A 27 -11.49 -6.08 4.53
C ALA A 27 -10.41 -7.00 3.97
N LEU A 28 -9.60 -6.46 3.06
CA LEU A 28 -8.35 -7.07 2.60
C LEU A 28 -7.20 -6.16 3.04
N ILE A 29 -6.25 -6.72 3.78
CA ILE A 29 -5.02 -6.02 4.17
C ILE A 29 -3.85 -6.64 3.40
N ASN A 30 -3.40 -5.95 2.36
CA ASN A 30 -2.22 -6.35 1.63
C ASN A 30 -0.97 -5.84 2.37
N ASN A 31 -0.24 -6.75 3.04
CA ASN A 31 0.92 -6.40 3.88
C ASN A 31 2.21 -7.14 3.52
N ALA A 32 2.12 -8.34 2.95
CA ALA A 32 3.31 -9.17 2.70
C ALA A 32 4.32 -8.45 1.80
N GLY A 33 5.59 -8.52 2.16
CA GLY A 33 6.63 -7.89 1.36
C GLY A 33 8.02 -8.33 1.71
N VAL A 34 8.92 -8.15 0.76
CA VAL A 34 10.37 -8.36 0.86
C VAL A 34 11.10 -7.10 0.42
N ALA A 35 12.32 -6.93 0.88
CA ALA A 35 13.16 -5.80 0.49
C ALA A 35 14.60 -6.28 0.26
N ILE A 36 15.20 -5.76 -0.81
CA ILE A 36 16.60 -5.98 -1.15
C ILE A 36 17.23 -4.61 -1.28
N ARG A 37 18.27 -4.36 -0.49
CA ARG A 37 19.06 -3.14 -0.55
C ARG A 37 20.31 -3.41 -1.39
N LYS A 38 20.30 -2.92 -2.63
CA LYS A 38 21.36 -3.14 -3.62
C LYS A 38 21.31 -2.05 -4.69
N ALA A 39 22.47 -1.63 -5.19
CA ALA A 39 22.51 -0.65 -6.28
C ALA A 39 21.82 -1.23 -7.53
N ILE A 40 21.14 -0.38 -8.31
CA ILE A 40 20.36 -0.86 -9.46
C ILE A 40 21.23 -1.58 -10.50
N MET A 41 22.48 -1.14 -10.67
CA MET A 41 23.46 -1.75 -11.59
C MET A 41 23.93 -3.14 -11.14
N GLU A 42 23.72 -3.48 -9.88
CA GLU A 42 24.15 -4.73 -9.26
C GLU A 42 22.95 -5.65 -8.98
N THR A 43 21.73 -5.13 -9.05
CA THR A 43 20.49 -5.90 -8.85
C THR A 43 20.29 -6.83 -10.03
N ASP A 44 20.18 -8.13 -9.79
CA ASP A 44 19.89 -9.09 -10.86
C ASP A 44 18.37 -9.18 -11.12
N ASP A 45 18.02 -9.82 -12.25
CA ASP A 45 16.64 -9.91 -12.71
C ASP A 45 15.79 -10.75 -11.74
N GLU A 46 16.37 -11.79 -11.12
CA GLU A 46 15.69 -12.64 -10.15
C GLU A 46 15.36 -11.91 -8.85
N GLU A 47 16.29 -11.11 -8.32
CA GLU A 47 16.10 -10.24 -7.16
C GLU A 47 15.03 -9.17 -7.44
N TRP A 48 15.10 -8.54 -8.61
CA TRP A 48 14.10 -7.58 -9.06
C TRP A 48 12.71 -8.22 -9.11
N ASP A 49 12.60 -9.33 -9.83
CA ASP A 49 11.34 -10.05 -10.00
C ASP A 49 10.79 -10.54 -8.67
N LEU A 50 11.62 -11.06 -7.76
CA LEU A 50 11.18 -11.47 -6.43
C LEU A 50 10.49 -10.32 -5.68
N VAL A 51 11.10 -9.13 -5.69
CA VAL A 51 10.56 -7.95 -5.01
C VAL A 51 9.25 -7.51 -5.66
N LEU A 52 9.20 -7.39 -6.99
CA LEU A 52 7.98 -6.93 -7.69
C LEU A 52 6.86 -7.97 -7.63
N GLN A 53 7.18 -9.26 -7.75
CA GLN A 53 6.21 -10.34 -7.66
C GLN A 53 5.56 -10.40 -6.28
N THR A 54 6.35 -10.24 -5.22
CA THR A 54 5.83 -10.26 -3.84
C THR A 54 5.05 -8.99 -3.52
N ASN A 55 5.69 -7.83 -3.70
CA ASN A 55 5.20 -6.57 -3.14
C ASN A 55 4.11 -5.90 -3.99
N LEU A 56 4.03 -6.23 -5.29
CA LEU A 56 3.10 -5.59 -6.23
C LEU A 56 2.18 -6.59 -6.92
N LYS A 57 2.73 -7.58 -7.62
CA LYS A 57 1.91 -8.59 -8.32
C LYS A 57 1.04 -9.36 -7.32
N GLY A 58 1.59 -9.76 -6.17
CA GLY A 58 0.84 -10.46 -5.16
C GLY A 58 -0.34 -9.65 -4.61
N TYR A 59 -0.16 -8.33 -4.41
CA TYR A 59 -1.24 -7.44 -4.01
C TYR A 59 -2.32 -7.36 -5.08
N PHE A 60 -1.92 -7.24 -6.35
CA PHE A 60 -2.84 -7.31 -7.48
C PHE A 60 -3.65 -8.62 -7.49
N LEU A 61 -3.01 -9.77 -7.28
CA LEU A 61 -3.69 -11.07 -7.25
C LEU A 61 -4.69 -11.15 -6.08
N CYS A 62 -4.31 -10.69 -4.88
CA CYS A 62 -5.21 -10.63 -3.73
C CYS A 62 -6.41 -9.72 -3.98
N CYS A 63 -6.19 -8.51 -4.52
CA CYS A 63 -7.27 -7.61 -4.91
C CYS A 63 -8.21 -8.29 -5.93
N LYS A 64 -7.64 -8.84 -7.00
CA LYS A 64 -8.40 -9.54 -8.05
C LYS A 64 -9.27 -10.66 -7.49
N ALA A 65 -8.77 -11.40 -6.50
CA ALA A 65 -9.51 -12.51 -5.90
C ALA A 65 -10.68 -12.05 -5.01
N VAL A 66 -10.54 -10.98 -4.23
CA VAL A 66 -11.61 -10.52 -3.32
C VAL A 66 -12.67 -9.67 -4.01
N LEU A 67 -12.29 -8.94 -5.08
CA LEU A 67 -13.14 -7.94 -5.72
C LEU A 67 -14.52 -8.46 -6.16
N PRO A 68 -14.68 -9.64 -6.79
CA PRO A 68 -16.00 -10.14 -7.19
C PRO A 68 -16.99 -10.17 -6.02
N SER A 69 -16.58 -10.73 -4.87
CA SER A 69 -17.43 -10.84 -3.68
C SER A 69 -17.74 -9.48 -3.05
N MET A 70 -16.77 -8.57 -3.02
CA MET A 70 -16.96 -7.21 -2.49
C MET A 70 -17.89 -6.38 -3.38
N ILE A 71 -17.80 -6.55 -4.70
CA ILE A 71 -18.64 -5.84 -5.69
C ILE A 71 -20.08 -6.34 -5.57
N GLU A 72 -20.28 -7.67 -5.51
CA GLU A 72 -21.60 -8.26 -5.28
C GLU A 72 -22.24 -7.77 -3.98
N ALA A 73 -21.46 -7.69 -2.89
CA ALA A 73 -21.92 -7.18 -1.61
C ALA A 73 -22.07 -5.64 -1.57
N ASN A 74 -21.62 -4.93 -2.62
CA ASN A 74 -21.50 -3.48 -2.69
C ASN A 74 -20.87 -2.88 -1.42
N ARG A 75 -19.84 -3.54 -0.90
CA ARG A 75 -19.16 -3.18 0.36
C ARG A 75 -17.79 -3.84 0.41
N GLY A 76 -16.78 -3.08 0.83
CA GLY A 76 -15.48 -3.62 1.17
C GLY A 76 -14.47 -2.52 1.48
N LEU A 77 -13.36 -2.90 2.13
CA LEU A 77 -12.21 -2.03 2.35
C LEU A 77 -10.92 -2.77 1.99
N ILE A 78 -10.14 -2.20 1.10
CA ILE A 78 -8.80 -2.68 0.78
C ILE A 78 -7.79 -1.69 1.36
N VAL A 79 -6.89 -2.17 2.22
CA VAL A 79 -5.77 -1.40 2.75
C VAL A 79 -4.47 -1.99 2.23
N ASN A 80 -3.75 -1.21 1.43
CA ASN A 80 -2.45 -1.60 0.90
C ASN A 80 -1.32 -0.99 1.73
N VAL A 81 -0.49 -1.84 2.35
CA VAL A 81 0.70 -1.38 3.07
C VAL A 81 1.82 -1.11 2.05
N SER A 82 2.00 0.18 1.75
CA SER A 82 3.11 0.70 0.94
C SER A 82 4.31 1.01 1.85
N SER A 83 4.89 2.21 1.73
CA SER A 83 6.00 2.74 2.54
C SER A 83 6.15 4.23 2.25
N ILE A 84 6.82 4.99 3.13
CA ILE A 84 7.37 6.30 2.74
C ILE A 84 8.29 6.20 1.51
N LEU A 85 8.94 5.04 1.30
CA LEU A 85 9.73 4.74 0.11
C LEU A 85 8.90 4.45 -1.15
N GLY A 86 7.56 4.39 -1.02
CA GLY A 86 6.60 4.44 -2.13
C GLY A 86 6.17 5.85 -2.51
N LEU A 87 6.62 6.87 -1.75
CA LEU A 87 6.35 8.29 -1.99
C LEU A 87 7.60 9.05 -2.43
N SER A 88 8.78 8.60 -1.98
CA SER A 88 10.08 9.13 -2.37
C SER A 88 11.10 8.01 -2.54
N GLY A 89 11.90 8.06 -3.62
CA GLY A 89 12.98 7.11 -3.85
C GLY A 89 14.15 7.28 -2.88
N THR A 90 14.93 6.23 -2.67
CA THR A 90 16.20 6.23 -1.92
C THR A 90 17.23 5.40 -2.67
N ALA A 91 18.52 5.80 -2.61
CA ALA A 91 19.61 5.04 -3.22
C ALA A 91 19.63 3.58 -2.74
N GLU A 92 20.06 2.67 -3.61
CA GLU A 92 20.15 1.22 -3.31
C GLU A 92 18.82 0.54 -2.98
N MET A 93 17.68 1.22 -3.12
CA MET A 93 16.35 0.66 -2.84
C MET A 93 15.50 0.56 -4.11
N GLY A 94 16.12 0.48 -5.29
CA GLY A 94 15.46 0.62 -6.59
C GLY A 94 14.28 -0.34 -6.82
N ALA A 95 14.48 -1.64 -6.58
CA ALA A 95 13.41 -2.65 -6.70
C ALA A 95 12.30 -2.41 -5.66
N TYR A 96 12.66 -2.16 -4.41
CA TYR A 96 11.71 -1.95 -3.32
C TYR A 96 10.88 -0.67 -3.53
N CYS A 97 11.53 0.47 -3.80
CA CYS A 97 10.88 1.73 -4.14
C CYS A 97 9.94 1.55 -5.33
N SER A 98 10.41 0.97 -6.44
CA SER A 98 9.56 0.71 -7.62
C SER A 98 8.30 -0.08 -7.25
N SER A 99 8.45 -1.12 -6.43
CA SER A 99 7.31 -1.91 -5.96
C SER A 99 6.32 -1.10 -5.12
N LYS A 100 6.82 -0.27 -4.18
CA LYS A 100 5.98 0.50 -3.26
C LYS A 100 5.34 1.72 -3.92
N PHE A 101 5.99 2.34 -4.90
CA PHE A 101 5.36 3.31 -5.82
C PHE A 101 4.25 2.64 -6.64
N GLY A 102 4.50 1.44 -7.15
CA GLY A 102 3.49 0.64 -7.85
C GLY A 102 2.26 0.35 -6.99
N VAL A 103 2.44 0.10 -5.68
CA VAL A 103 1.33 -0.07 -4.73
C VAL A 103 0.47 1.20 -4.60
N ILE A 104 1.08 2.40 -4.62
CA ILE A 104 0.33 3.66 -4.62
C ILE A 104 -0.47 3.81 -5.92
N GLY A 105 0.16 3.52 -7.07
CA GLY A 105 -0.54 3.53 -8.36
C GLY A 105 -1.70 2.55 -8.41
N LEU A 106 -1.50 1.32 -7.94
CA LEU A 106 -2.55 0.29 -7.84
C LEU A 106 -3.71 0.76 -6.94
N THR A 107 -3.38 1.38 -5.81
CA THR A 107 -4.37 1.92 -4.87
C THR A 107 -5.24 2.98 -5.54
N GLN A 108 -4.62 3.94 -6.23
CA GLN A 108 -5.32 5.02 -6.92
C GLN A 108 -6.15 4.51 -8.10
N SER A 109 -5.60 3.58 -8.91
CA SER A 109 -6.31 2.98 -10.04
C SER A 109 -7.55 2.22 -9.58
N LEU A 110 -7.42 1.33 -8.59
CA LEU A 110 -8.55 0.57 -8.07
C LEU A 110 -9.58 1.49 -7.39
N ALA A 111 -9.15 2.53 -6.69
CA ALA A 111 -10.08 3.49 -6.10
C ALA A 111 -10.93 4.20 -7.16
N ALA A 112 -10.33 4.58 -8.30
CA ALA A 112 -11.04 5.20 -9.42
C ALA A 112 -11.97 4.21 -10.13
N GLU A 113 -11.53 2.97 -10.37
CA GLU A 113 -12.36 1.91 -10.96
C GLU A 113 -13.60 1.60 -10.10
N LEU A 114 -13.49 1.74 -8.79
CA LEU A 114 -14.50 1.34 -7.81
C LEU A 114 -15.31 2.52 -7.27
N GLU A 115 -15.15 3.73 -7.81
CA GLU A 115 -15.79 4.96 -7.30
C GLU A 115 -17.33 4.84 -7.17
N GLN A 116 -17.96 4.12 -8.09
CA GLN A 116 -19.42 3.92 -8.13
C GLN A 116 -19.89 2.68 -7.32
N THR A 117 -18.98 2.07 -6.56
CA THR A 117 -19.28 0.93 -5.69
C THR A 117 -19.19 1.35 -4.21
N GLY A 118 -19.62 0.47 -3.30
CA GLY A 118 -19.41 0.66 -1.86
C GLY A 118 -18.03 0.21 -1.36
N ILE A 119 -17.06 0.00 -2.26
CA ILE A 119 -15.71 -0.47 -1.93
C ILE A 119 -14.76 0.72 -1.84
N LYS A 120 -13.95 0.75 -0.78
CA LYS A 120 -12.87 1.73 -0.64
C LYS A 120 -11.52 1.06 -0.74
N VAL A 121 -10.56 1.77 -1.33
CA VAL A 121 -9.17 1.32 -1.43
C VAL A 121 -8.30 2.44 -0.91
N CYS A 122 -7.42 2.16 0.03
CA CYS A 122 -6.49 3.15 0.56
C CYS A 122 -5.12 2.54 0.82
N ALA A 123 -4.12 3.38 1.02
CA ALA A 123 -2.78 2.97 1.35
C ALA A 123 -2.36 3.44 2.75
N VAL A 124 -1.49 2.67 3.37
CA VAL A 124 -0.71 3.10 4.55
C VAL A 124 0.75 3.12 4.14
N CYS A 125 1.47 4.18 4.50
CA CYS A 125 2.87 4.41 4.18
C CYS A 125 3.69 4.51 5.47
N PRO A 126 4.10 3.37 6.06
CA PRO A 126 4.95 3.38 7.24
C PRO A 126 6.33 3.99 6.96
N GLY A 127 6.83 4.73 7.94
CA GLY A 127 8.26 5.02 8.11
C GLY A 127 9.06 3.80 8.60
N PRO A 128 10.32 4.01 9.01
CA PRO A 128 11.14 2.95 9.60
C PRO A 128 10.39 2.24 10.72
N THR A 129 10.22 0.91 10.61
CA THR A 129 9.44 0.10 11.55
C THR A 129 10.30 -1.07 12.05
N TYR A 130 10.33 -1.32 13.35
CA TYR A 130 11.15 -2.38 13.96
C TYR A 130 10.59 -3.78 13.62
N THR A 131 11.09 -4.35 12.52
CA THR A 131 10.67 -5.62 11.94
C THR A 131 11.90 -6.39 11.44
N ASP A 132 11.76 -7.71 11.20
CA ASP A 132 12.82 -8.50 10.58
C ASP A 132 13.26 -7.93 9.23
N LEU A 133 12.31 -7.49 8.41
CA LEU A 133 12.59 -6.87 7.11
C LEU A 133 13.47 -5.62 7.28
N HIS A 134 13.17 -4.76 8.26
CA HIS A 134 13.99 -3.57 8.51
C HIS A 134 15.36 -3.93 9.08
N ARG A 135 15.43 -4.86 10.03
CA ARG A 135 16.69 -5.37 10.58
C ARG A 135 17.63 -5.91 9.49
N GLN A 136 17.09 -6.63 8.51
CA GLN A 136 17.87 -7.15 7.38
C GLN A 136 18.43 -6.04 6.47
N MET A 137 17.76 -4.88 6.40
CA MET A 137 18.20 -3.76 5.56
C MET A 137 19.23 -2.84 6.21
N VAL A 138 19.13 -2.61 7.53
CA VAL A 138 19.92 -1.60 8.24
C VAL A 138 20.75 -2.15 9.42
N GLY A 139 20.56 -3.43 9.76
CA GLY A 139 21.17 -4.04 10.94
C GLY A 139 20.38 -3.78 12.23
N GLU A 140 20.72 -4.54 13.27
CA GLU A 140 20.00 -4.57 14.55
C GLU A 140 20.02 -3.22 15.28
N ASP A 141 21.17 -2.56 15.35
CA ASP A 141 21.34 -1.36 16.17
C ASP A 141 20.61 -0.14 15.58
N GLU A 142 20.60 0.02 14.25
CA GLU A 142 19.83 1.07 13.58
C GLU A 142 18.32 0.77 13.66
N ALA A 143 17.92 -0.49 13.52
CA ALA A 143 16.52 -0.87 13.54
C ALA A 143 15.83 -0.57 14.89
N LYS A 144 16.54 -0.60 16.02
CA LYS A 144 15.97 -0.32 17.36
C LYS A 144 15.40 1.09 17.51
N ALA A 145 15.86 2.05 16.71
CA ALA A 145 15.34 3.41 16.72
C ALA A 145 14.01 3.56 15.97
N ALA A 146 13.59 2.53 15.23
CA ALA A 146 12.36 2.53 14.47
C ALA A 146 11.10 2.42 15.36
N MET A 147 9.96 2.88 14.84
CA MET A 147 8.69 2.74 15.55
C MET A 147 8.28 1.26 15.67
N SER A 148 7.41 0.95 16.63
CA SER A 148 6.93 -0.42 16.81
C SER A 148 5.94 -0.83 15.71
N PRO A 149 5.87 -2.12 15.33
CA PRO A 149 4.90 -2.60 14.34
C PRO A 149 3.44 -2.42 14.78
N GLU A 150 3.18 -2.40 16.10
CA GLU A 150 1.85 -2.13 16.67
C GLU A 150 1.33 -0.75 16.27
N ARG A 151 2.23 0.21 16.02
CA ARG A 151 1.85 1.54 15.53
C ARG A 151 1.19 1.49 14.16
N VAL A 152 1.77 0.70 13.25
CA VAL A 152 1.22 0.48 11.89
C VAL A 152 -0.09 -0.30 11.98
N ALA A 153 -0.12 -1.33 12.83
CA ALA A 153 -1.34 -2.11 13.05
C ALA A 153 -2.49 -1.24 13.59
N GLN A 154 -2.20 -0.35 14.55
CA GLN A 154 -3.19 0.58 15.09
C GLN A 154 -3.72 1.53 14.01
N ALA A 155 -2.86 2.07 13.14
CA ALA A 155 -3.28 2.89 12.01
C ALA A 155 -4.28 2.13 11.12
N ILE A 156 -3.94 0.89 10.75
CA ILE A 156 -4.80 0.03 9.93
C ILE A 156 -6.14 -0.24 10.64
N VAL A 157 -6.11 -0.57 11.92
CA VAL A 157 -7.33 -0.81 12.72
C VAL A 157 -8.23 0.44 12.73
N THR A 158 -7.67 1.63 12.97
CA THR A 158 -8.46 2.88 13.00
C THR A 158 -9.09 3.24 11.65
N ILE A 159 -8.46 2.84 10.53
CA ILE A 159 -9.06 2.96 9.19
C ILE A 159 -10.22 1.98 9.05
N ILE A 160 -10.03 0.72 9.46
CA ILE A 160 -11.06 -0.33 9.39
C ILE A 160 -12.27 0.00 10.28
N THR A 161 -12.06 0.49 11.49
CA THR A 161 -13.12 0.87 12.43
C THR A 161 -13.80 2.20 12.07
N GLY A 162 -13.24 2.94 11.11
CA GLY A 162 -13.77 4.23 10.66
C GLY A 162 -13.48 5.39 11.61
N GLU A 163 -12.60 5.21 12.60
CA GLU A 163 -12.08 6.28 13.45
C GLU A 163 -11.29 7.30 12.61
N ILE A 164 -10.49 6.81 11.67
CA ILE A 164 -9.86 7.63 10.62
C ILE A 164 -10.67 7.47 9.33
N LYS A 165 -11.25 8.57 8.85
CA LYS A 165 -11.93 8.63 7.56
C LYS A 165 -10.94 9.02 6.46
N LEU A 166 -10.14 8.06 6.01
CA LEU A 166 -9.25 8.23 4.87
C LEU A 166 -10.07 8.13 3.56
N PRO A 167 -10.02 9.13 2.66
CA PRO A 167 -10.67 9.04 1.36
C PRO A 167 -10.13 7.85 0.53
N SER A 168 -10.97 7.28 -0.34
CA SER A 168 -10.53 6.23 -1.27
C SER A 168 -9.49 6.81 -2.24
N GLY A 169 -8.43 6.07 -2.53
CA GLY A 169 -7.29 6.48 -3.35
C GLY A 169 -6.17 7.18 -2.58
N GLU A 170 -6.41 7.58 -1.33
CA GLU A 170 -5.44 8.31 -0.51
C GLU A 170 -4.51 7.39 0.28
N ALA A 171 -3.37 7.96 0.69
CA ALA A 171 -2.36 7.31 1.49
C ALA A 171 -2.20 8.00 2.84
N LEU A 172 -2.20 7.22 3.93
CA LEU A 172 -1.85 7.70 5.27
C LEU A 172 -0.37 7.40 5.56
N VAL A 173 0.44 8.44 5.75
CA VAL A 173 1.79 8.28 6.29
C VAL A 173 1.69 7.92 7.78
N VAL A 174 2.48 6.95 8.22
CA VAL A 174 2.57 6.55 9.62
C VAL A 174 4.02 6.68 10.08
N ASP A 175 4.25 7.59 11.01
CA ASP A 175 5.53 7.86 11.63
C ASP A 175 5.41 7.87 13.17
N ASP A 176 6.55 8.10 13.83
CA ASP A 176 6.70 8.22 15.28
C ASP A 176 6.21 9.57 15.84
N GLN A 177 5.90 10.56 14.98
CA GLN A 177 5.47 11.90 15.38
C GLN A 177 3.95 12.10 15.34
N LEU A 178 3.19 11.25 14.66
CA LEU A 178 1.73 11.31 14.68
C LEU A 178 1.18 11.10 16.10
N ASP A 179 0.32 11.99 16.59
CA ASP A 179 -0.43 11.79 17.84
C ASP A 179 -1.92 11.57 17.50
N TYR A 180 -2.35 10.30 17.47
CA TYR A 180 -3.72 9.91 17.09
C TYR A 180 -4.80 10.51 18.01
N HIS A 181 -4.45 10.97 19.21
CA HIS A 181 -5.42 11.59 20.12
C HIS A 181 -5.64 13.08 19.82
N LYS A 182 -4.72 13.75 19.11
CA LYS A 182 -4.79 15.19 18.81
C LYS A 182 -5.14 15.49 17.35
N ASP A 183 -4.72 14.64 16.41
CA ASP A 183 -4.87 14.90 14.98
C ASP A 183 -6.11 14.21 14.38
N ARG A 184 -7.30 14.50 14.92
CA ARG A 184 -8.59 13.97 14.42
C ARG A 184 -8.99 14.48 13.03
N GLN A 185 -8.27 15.47 12.51
CA GLN A 185 -8.43 15.96 11.16
C GLN A 185 -7.24 15.45 10.34
N PHE A 186 -7.54 14.62 9.33
CA PHE A 186 -6.60 14.32 8.27
C PHE A 186 -6.23 15.64 7.57
N GLU A 187 -5.15 16.28 7.98
CA GLU A 187 -4.49 17.28 7.15
C GLU A 187 -3.59 16.51 6.18
N SER A 188 -4.03 16.44 4.92
CA SER A 188 -3.21 15.99 3.80
C SER A 188 -1.89 16.78 3.77
N LYS A 189 -0.86 16.26 4.45
CA LYS A 189 0.52 16.78 4.34
C LYS A 189 1.20 16.37 3.04
N THR A 190 0.56 15.51 2.24
CA THR A 190 0.86 15.34 0.82
C THR A 190 0.41 16.59 0.06
N LYS A 191 1.22 17.66 0.11
CA LYS A 191 1.26 18.61 -1.01
C LYS A 191 1.73 17.80 -2.22
N LEU A 192 0.71 17.37 -2.96
CA LEU A 192 0.65 16.62 -4.19
C LEU A 192 2.00 16.30 -4.88
N PRO A 193 2.24 15.05 -5.29
CA PRO A 193 3.44 14.66 -6.03
C PRO A 193 3.58 15.46 -7.35
N ILE A 194 4.78 15.42 -7.95
CA ILE A 194 5.18 16.09 -9.21
C ILE A 194 4.09 16.13 -10.31
N TRP A 195 3.22 15.12 -10.35
CA TRP A 195 2.07 15.02 -11.26
C TRP A 195 1.06 16.16 -11.15
N SER A 196 0.86 16.75 -9.96
CA SER A 196 -0.01 17.92 -9.79
C SER A 196 0.56 19.17 -10.46
N ARG A 197 1.89 19.33 -10.46
CA ARG A 197 2.58 20.39 -11.19
C ARG A 197 2.46 20.19 -12.70
N LEU A 198 2.49 18.93 -13.14
CA LEU A 198 2.25 18.57 -14.55
C LEU A 198 0.80 18.77 -14.97
N ALA A 199 -0.18 18.39 -14.17
CA ALA A 199 -1.60 18.63 -14.42
C ALA A 199 -1.91 20.14 -14.45
N ALA A 200 -1.35 20.92 -13.50
CA ALA A 200 -1.44 22.38 -13.51
C ALA A 200 -0.77 22.99 -14.76
N ALA A 201 0.39 22.47 -15.18
CA ALA A 201 1.11 22.93 -16.38
C ALA A 201 0.43 22.53 -17.71
N LEU A 202 -0.29 21.42 -17.75
CA LEU A 202 -1.07 20.98 -18.91
C LEU A 202 -2.41 21.71 -19.00
N SER A 203 -3.01 22.05 -17.86
CA SER A 203 -4.22 22.87 -17.77
C SER A 203 -3.95 24.32 -18.16
N SER A 204 -2.79 24.87 -17.80
CA SER A 204 -2.39 26.24 -18.18
C SER A 204 -2.02 26.39 -19.67
N ARG A 205 -1.66 25.31 -20.38
CA ARG A 205 -1.43 25.34 -21.83
C ARG A 205 -2.70 25.34 -22.68
N LYS A 206 -3.86 24.97 -22.13
CA LYS A 206 -5.15 25.04 -22.84
C LYS A 206 -5.74 26.46 -22.90
N ASN A 207 -5.22 27.40 -22.11
CA ASN A 207 -5.68 28.80 -22.07
C ASN A 207 -4.79 29.77 -22.86
N VAL A 208 -3.87 29.27 -23.69
CA VAL A 208 -3.07 30.09 -24.63
C VAL A 208 -3.41 29.67 -26.05
N LYS A 209 -4.68 29.88 -26.42
CA LYS A 209 -5.14 30.06 -27.80
C LYS A 209 -6.36 30.97 -27.74
N ASP A 210 -6.09 32.26 -27.69
CA ASP A 210 -6.87 33.35 -28.31
C ASP A 210 -5.87 34.45 -28.70
#